data_AF-A0A5B7J918-F1
#
_entry.id   AF-A0A5B7J918-F1
#
_cell.length_a   1.000
_cell.length_b   1.000
_cell.length_c   1.000
_cell.angle_alpha   90.00
_cell.angle_beta   90.00
_cell.angle_gamma   90.00
#
_symmetry.space_group_name_H-M   'P 1'
#
loop_
_entity.id
_entity.type
_entity.pdbx_description
1 polymer ?
#
loop_
_entity_poly.entity_id
_entity_poly.type
_entity_poly.pdbx_seq_one_letter_code
_entity_poly.pdbx_strand_id
1 'polypeptide(L)' 'MEYNEASAYIQAQFEAKNKSTNKEIYCHMTCATDTTNIQFVFDAVTDVIIANNLRGCGLY' A
#
# COMPACT_ATOMS: atom_id res chain seq x y z
N MET A 1 -7.69 -2.86 -23.05
CA MET A 1 -7.55 -2.67 -21.59
C MET A 1 -6.08 -2.37 -21.36
N GLU A 2 -5.80 -1.14 -21.02
CA GLU A 2 -4.45 -0.67 -20.71
C GLU A 2 -3.99 -1.23 -19.36
N TYR A 3 -2.67 -1.37 -19.17
CA TYR A 3 -2.10 -1.91 -17.92
C TYR A 3 -2.65 -1.19 -16.67
N ASN A 4 -2.71 0.15 -16.73
CA ASN A 4 -3.18 0.98 -15.62
C ASN A 4 -4.66 0.75 -15.28
N GLU A 5 -5.50 0.50 -16.28
CA GLU A 5 -6.92 0.22 -16.08
C GLU A 5 -7.11 -1.15 -15.41
N ALA A 6 -6.35 -2.15 -15.87
CA ALA A 6 -6.39 -3.50 -15.30
C ALA A 6 -5.88 -3.52 -13.86
N SER A 7 -4.76 -2.85 -13.58
CA SER A 7 -4.17 -2.79 -12.24
C SER A 7 -5.08 -2.04 -11.26
N ALA A 8 -5.68 -0.92 -11.68
CA ALA A 8 -6.63 -0.17 -10.87
C ALA A 8 -7.90 -0.98 -10.59
N TYR A 9 -8.41 -1.72 -11.58
CA TYR A 9 -9.53 -2.62 -11.39
C TYR A 9 -9.22 -3.69 -10.34
N ILE A 10 -8.08 -4.38 -10.44
CA ILE A 10 -7.68 -5.40 -9.46
C ILE A 10 -7.56 -4.78 -8.07
N GLN A 11 -6.90 -3.63 -7.93
CA GLN A 11 -6.78 -2.93 -6.65
C GLN A 11 -8.15 -2.65 -6.02
N ALA A 12 -9.08 -2.07 -6.78
CA ALA A 12 -10.43 -1.76 -6.30
C ALA A 12 -11.17 -3.02 -5.82
N GLN A 13 -10.97 -4.16 -6.48
CA GLN A 13 -11.59 -5.43 -6.08
C GLN A 13 -11.06 -5.94 -4.72
N PHE A 14 -9.80 -5.67 -4.37
CA PHE A 14 -9.25 -6.00 -3.05
C PHE A 14 -9.65 -4.97 -1.99
N GLU A 15 -9.64 -3.68 -2.32
CA GLU A 15 -10.07 -2.62 -1.41
C GLU A 15 -11.54 -2.75 -1.02
N ALA A 16 -12.41 -3.15 -1.95
CA ALA A 16 -13.82 -3.42 -1.70
C ALA A 16 -14.07 -4.56 -0.68
N LYS A 17 -13.07 -5.40 -0.40
CA LYS A 17 -13.17 -6.45 0.63
C LYS A 17 -12.88 -5.92 2.04
N ASN A 18 -12.46 -4.67 2.19
CA ASN A 18 -12.28 -4.06 3.49
C ASN A 18 -13.63 -3.89 4.19
N LYS A 19 -13.79 -4.55 5.35
CA LYS A 19 -15.02 -4.47 6.15
C LYS A 19 -14.93 -3.45 7.29
N SER A 20 -13.77 -2.83 7.48
CA SER A 20 -13.53 -1.86 8.54
C SER A 20 -13.29 -0.49 7.94
N THR A 21 -14.10 0.49 8.36
CA THR A 21 -13.90 1.90 8.01
C THR A 21 -12.65 2.49 8.64
N ASN A 22 -12.15 1.87 9.71
CA ASN A 22 -11.00 2.36 10.48
C ASN A 22 -9.68 1.71 10.04
N LYS A 23 -9.75 0.68 9.19
CA LYS A 23 -8.57 0.01 8.65
C LYS A 23 -8.22 0.67 7.32
N GLU A 24 -7.13 1.42 7.30
CA GLU A 24 -6.58 1.95 6.06
C GLU A 24 -5.87 0.82 5.27
N ILE A 25 -6.02 0.80 3.95
CA ILE A 25 -5.33 -0.13 3.05
C ILE A 25 -4.32 0.65 2.23
N TYR A 26 -3.04 0.30 2.36
CA TYR A 26 -1.95 0.86 1.57
C TYR A 26 -1.59 -0.12 0.46
N CYS A 27 -1.84 0.26 -0.79
CA CYS A 27 -1.60 -0.59 -1.96
C CYS A 27 -0.42 -0.06 -2.78
N HIS A 28 0.45 -0.97 -3.24
CA HIS A 28 1.57 -0.67 -4.14
C HIS A 28 1.62 -1.70 -5.26
N MET A 29 1.85 -1.24 -6.48
CA MET A 29 2.13 -2.13 -7.61
C MET A 29 3.61 -2.49 -7.60
N THR A 30 3.90 -3.78 -7.50
CA THR A 30 5.28 -4.27 -7.37
C THR A 30 5.67 -5.22 -8.49
N CYS A 31 6.94 -5.17 -8.88
CA CYS A 31 7.59 -6.23 -9.63
C CYS A 31 8.65 -6.88 -8.73
N ALA A 32 8.39 -8.09 -8.25
CA ALA A 32 9.22 -8.74 -7.25
C ALA A 32 10.67 -9.02 -7.69
N THR A 33 10.89 -9.15 -9.00
CA THR A 33 12.23 -9.38 -9.59
C THR A 33 12.97 -8.10 -9.95
N ASP A 34 12.31 -6.95 -9.89
CA ASP A 34 12.92 -5.64 -10.12
C ASP A 34 13.40 -5.08 -8.77
N THR A 35 14.72 -5.12 -8.57
CA THR A 35 15.35 -4.64 -7.34
C THR A 35 15.17 -3.14 -7.12
N THR A 36 14.99 -2.36 -8.17
CA THR A 36 14.77 -0.91 -8.07
C THR A 36 13.34 -0.62 -7.64
N ASN A 37 12.38 -1.32 -8.24
CA ASN A 37 10.97 -1.21 -7.84
C ASN A 37 10.77 -1.60 -6.37
N ILE A 38 11.34 -2.73 -5.96
CA ILE A 38 11.09 -3.23 -4.61
C ILE A 38 11.76 -2.37 -3.53
N GLN A 39 12.92 -1.75 -3.82
CA GLN A 39 13.57 -0.82 -2.88
C GLN A 39 12.67 0.39 -2.60
N PHE A 40 12.16 1.05 -3.63
CA PHE A 40 11.27 2.21 -3.47
C PHE A 40 10.00 1.86 -2.69
N VAL A 41 9.42 0.69 -2.97
CA VAL A 41 8.22 0.22 -2.27
C VAL A 41 8.52 -0.07 -0.80
N PHE A 42 9.67 -0.67 -0.48
CA PHE A 42 10.07 -0.92 0.91
C PHE A 42 10.30 0.37 1.69
N ASP A 43 10.89 1.39 1.09
CA ASP A 43 11.09 2.69 1.75
C ASP A 43 9.73 3.32 2.10
N ALA A 44 8.79 3.36 1.15
CA ALA A 44 7.44 3.88 1.37
C ALA A 44 6.66 3.08 2.44
N VAL A 45 6.76 1.75 2.44
CA VAL A 45 6.10 0.89 3.45
C VAL A 45 6.72 1.10 4.84
N THR A 46 8.03 1.29 4.93
CA THR A 46 8.73 1.58 6.18
C THR A 46 8.22 2.87 6.82
N ASP A 47 8.10 3.93 6.02
CA ASP A 47 7.58 5.22 6.49
C ASP A 47 6.16 5.11 7.03
N VAL A 48 5.27 4.38 6.34
CA VAL A 48 3.89 4.16 6.77
C VAL A 48 3.84 3.40 8.10
N ILE A 49 4.66 2.36 8.27
CA ILE A 49 4.69 1.57 9.52
C ILE A 49 5.17 2.44 10.68
N ILE A 50 6.23 3.22 10.48
CA ILE A 50 6.77 4.12 11.52
C ILE A 50 5.73 5.17 11.88
N ALA A 51 5.13 5.84 10.89
CA ALA A 51 4.10 6.85 11.13
C ALA A 51 2.89 6.29 11.88
N ASN A 52 2.43 5.09 11.53
CA ASN A 52 1.32 4.43 12.19
C ASN A 52 1.66 4.06 13.65
N ASN A 53 2.87 3.57 13.91
CA ASN A 53 3.33 3.27 15.27
C ASN A 53 3.44 4.54 16.12
N LEU A 54 4.00 5.63 15.57
CA LEU A 54 4.10 6.90 16.27
C LEU A 54 2.73 7.49 16.62
N ARG A 55 1.77 7.43 15.69
CA ARG A 55 0.37 7.82 15.93
C ARG A 55 -0.27 6.99 17.04
N GLY A 56 -0.02 5.68 17.05
CA GLY A 56 -0.50 4.77 18.10
C GLY A 56 0.06 5.07 19.50
N CYS A 57 1.26 5.64 19.58
CA CYS A 57 1.88 6.07 20.84
C CYS A 57 1.54 7.52 21.25
N GLY A 58 0.77 8.26 20.45
CA GLY A 58 0.45 9.68 20.70
C GLY A 58 1.61 10.65 20.46
N LEU A 59 2.59 10.24 19.65
CA LEU A 59 3.78 11.03 19.31
C LEU A 59 3.66 11.75 17.95
N TYR A 60 2.42 11.97 17.49
CA TYR A 60 2.09 12.57 16.19
C TYR A 60 0.93 13.55 16.32
#